data_AF-A0A2X3HGV7-F1
#
_entry.id   AF-A0A2X3HGV7-F1
#
_cell.length_a   1.000
_cell.length_b   1.000
_cell.length_c   1.000
_cell.angle_alpha   90.00
_cell.angle_beta   90.00
_cell.angle_gamma   90.00
#
_symmetry.space_group_name_H-M   'P 1'
#
loop_
_entity.id
_entity.type
_entity.pdbx_description
1 polymer ?
#
loop_
_entity_poly.entity_id
_entity_poly.type
_entity_poly.pdbx_seq_one_letter_code
_entity_poly.pdbx_strand_id
1 'polypeptide(L)'
;MAYQTIPVSVENFMKKITEKCGETHANWAENFNACFANTLLTTVKRLPDETTFLLTGDIPAMWLRDSTAQIRPYLVIAKEDPEIAAMIRGLVERQMQFICLDPYANAFNEEANDAGHQTDNTTMNPWIWERKYEIDSLCYPVQLSYLLYKATGETKQFNETFHKAVKNILTVWEVEQRHENSPYTFTRDTSRMEDTLLEDGKGTKVGYTGMTWSGFRPSDDACQFGYLVPSNMFAVVVLGYLEDVYETITKDAALVKRIQTLRETIQSGIETHGKTKSQDGKTIFAYEVDGLGGSSVMDDSNVPSLLSAPYLGYLSPNDETYLATRQVLLSEEILIFIKESLRKELAVHIRRLIISGQLRLRWRA
;
A
#
# COMPACT_ATOMS: atom_id res chain seq x y z
N MET A 1 -12.00 -21.16 -3.05
CA MET A 1 -11.12 -21.68 -4.12
C MET A 1 -10.76 -20.55 -5.09
N ALA A 2 -9.62 -20.63 -5.76
CA ALA A 2 -9.27 -19.73 -6.87
C ALA A 2 -10.19 -19.96 -8.07
N TYR A 3 -10.28 -18.95 -8.96
CA TYR A 3 -11.01 -19.11 -10.21
C TYR A 3 -10.36 -20.25 -11.01
N GLN A 4 -11.14 -21.28 -11.33
CA GLN A 4 -10.65 -22.40 -12.14
C GLN A 4 -10.55 -22.04 -13.64
N THR A 5 -11.30 -21.02 -14.06
CA THR A 5 -11.31 -20.47 -15.41
C THR A 5 -11.45 -18.96 -15.35
N ILE A 6 -10.95 -18.26 -16.37
CA ILE A 6 -11.06 -16.81 -16.45
C ILE A 6 -12.55 -16.44 -16.64
N PRO A 7 -13.12 -15.51 -15.87
CA PRO A 7 -14.50 -15.07 -16.07
C PRO A 7 -14.72 -14.51 -17.47
N VAL A 8 -15.89 -14.78 -18.06
CA VAL A 8 -16.22 -14.37 -19.44
C VAL A 8 -16.09 -12.86 -19.65
N SER A 9 -16.45 -12.05 -18.65
CA SER A 9 -16.27 -10.59 -18.68
C SER A 9 -14.81 -10.17 -18.82
N VAL A 10 -13.92 -10.89 -18.12
CA VAL A 10 -12.47 -10.69 -18.14
C VAL A 10 -11.89 -11.15 -19.48
N GLU A 11 -12.31 -12.30 -20.00
CA GLU A 11 -11.92 -12.77 -21.33
C GLU A 11 -12.32 -11.78 -22.43
N ASN A 12 -13.54 -11.24 -22.36
CA ASN A 12 -14.03 -10.23 -23.29
C ASN A 12 -13.21 -8.93 -23.21
N PHE A 13 -12.84 -8.49 -22.01
CA PHE A 13 -11.98 -7.33 -21.83
C PHE A 13 -10.57 -7.57 -22.41
N MET A 14 -9.98 -8.72 -22.12
CA MET A 14 -8.69 -9.16 -22.66
C MET A 14 -8.70 -9.21 -24.20
N LYS A 15 -9.77 -9.76 -24.79
CA LYS A 15 -9.95 -9.78 -26.24
C LYS A 15 -10.02 -8.37 -26.82
N LYS A 16 -10.78 -7.48 -26.19
CA LYS A 16 -10.87 -6.06 -26.61
C LYS A 16 -9.52 -5.35 -26.57
N ILE A 17 -8.69 -5.61 -25.56
CA ILE A 17 -7.32 -5.05 -25.50
C ILE A 17 -6.45 -5.66 -26.60
N THR A 18 -6.53 -6.98 -26.81
CA THR A 18 -5.80 -7.68 -27.88
C THR A 18 -6.13 -7.11 -29.27
N GLU A 19 -7.42 -6.89 -29.55
CA GLU A 19 -7.88 -6.27 -30.80
C GLU A 19 -7.32 -4.84 -30.97
N LYS A 20 -7.21 -4.06 -29.88
CA LYS A 20 -6.64 -2.71 -29.91
C LYS A 20 -5.12 -2.69 -30.12
N CYS A 21 -4.40 -3.71 -29.66
CA CYS A 21 -2.97 -3.86 -29.93
C CYS A 21 -2.70 -4.13 -31.41
N GLY A 22 -3.62 -4.83 -32.09
CA GLY A 22 -3.48 -5.22 -33.49
C GLY A 22 -2.22 -6.06 -33.74
N GLU A 23 -1.84 -6.22 -35.00
CA GLU A 23 -0.64 -7.00 -35.37
C GLU A 23 0.65 -6.30 -34.95
N THR A 24 0.70 -4.96 -35.05
CA THR A 24 1.90 -4.16 -34.76
C THR A 24 2.36 -4.28 -33.31
N HIS A 25 1.44 -4.49 -32.37
CA HIS A 25 1.74 -4.60 -30.95
C HIS A 25 1.30 -5.95 -30.34
N ALA A 26 1.33 -7.03 -31.12
CA ALA A 26 0.91 -8.36 -30.66
C ALA A 26 1.61 -8.80 -29.36
N ASN A 27 2.91 -8.52 -29.21
CA ASN A 27 3.67 -8.84 -27.99
C ASN A 27 3.16 -8.09 -26.75
N TRP A 28 2.52 -6.91 -26.91
CA TRP A 28 1.91 -6.20 -25.79
C TRP A 28 0.63 -6.91 -25.33
N ALA A 29 -0.15 -7.45 -26.26
CA ALA A 29 -1.33 -8.24 -25.94
C ALA A 29 -0.96 -9.54 -25.22
N GLU A 30 0.10 -10.22 -25.65
CA GLU A 30 0.61 -11.42 -24.97
C GLU A 30 0.95 -11.13 -23.50
N ASN A 31 1.78 -10.11 -23.27
CA ASN A 31 2.16 -9.69 -21.91
C ASN A 31 0.93 -9.23 -21.10
N PHE A 32 0.05 -8.42 -21.69
CA PHE A 32 -1.17 -7.97 -21.03
C PHE A 32 -2.04 -9.15 -20.59
N ASN A 33 -2.29 -10.11 -21.49
CA ASN A 33 -3.15 -11.25 -21.19
C ASN A 33 -2.57 -12.14 -20.10
N ALA A 34 -1.26 -12.40 -20.14
CA ALA A 34 -0.58 -13.18 -19.12
C ALA A 34 -0.61 -12.50 -17.74
N CYS A 35 -0.33 -11.19 -17.68
CA CYS A 35 -0.30 -10.45 -16.42
C CYS A 35 -1.71 -10.19 -15.86
N PHE A 36 -2.66 -9.79 -16.72
CA PHE A 36 -4.01 -9.40 -16.29
C PHE A 36 -4.86 -10.58 -15.85
N ALA A 37 -4.56 -11.81 -16.26
CA ALA A 37 -5.26 -13.00 -15.76
C ALA A 37 -4.60 -13.59 -14.49
N ASN A 38 -3.34 -13.25 -14.20
CA ASN A 38 -2.53 -13.95 -13.22
C ASN A 38 -3.18 -13.95 -11.82
N THR A 39 -3.51 -12.77 -11.28
CA THR A 39 -4.12 -12.63 -9.95
C THR A 39 -5.37 -13.51 -9.78
N LEU A 40 -6.31 -13.47 -10.73
CA LEU A 40 -7.55 -14.24 -10.62
C LEU A 40 -7.30 -15.76 -10.56
N LEU A 41 -6.30 -16.23 -11.30
CA LEU A 41 -6.01 -17.65 -11.45
C LEU A 41 -5.09 -18.21 -10.36
N THR A 42 -4.24 -17.38 -9.76
CA THR A 42 -3.16 -17.86 -8.88
C THR A 42 -3.29 -17.39 -7.43
N THR A 43 -3.89 -16.23 -7.16
CA THR A 43 -3.84 -15.62 -5.82
C THR A 43 -5.19 -15.46 -5.14
N VAL A 44 -6.28 -15.31 -5.91
CA VAL A 44 -7.62 -15.08 -5.35
C VAL A 44 -8.16 -16.37 -4.71
N LYS A 45 -8.74 -16.27 -3.51
CA LYS A 45 -9.52 -17.32 -2.87
C LYS A 45 -10.83 -16.75 -2.34
N ARG A 46 -11.95 -17.20 -2.91
CA ARG A 46 -13.28 -17.02 -2.29
C ARG A 46 -13.44 -17.99 -1.12
N LEU A 47 -13.82 -17.46 0.04
CA LEU A 47 -13.97 -18.21 1.28
C LEU A 47 -15.45 -18.52 1.59
N PRO A 48 -15.74 -19.51 2.46
CA PRO A 48 -17.13 -19.90 2.77
C PRO A 48 -17.99 -18.81 3.42
N ASP A 49 -17.35 -17.79 4.01
CA ASP A 49 -18.01 -16.62 4.60
C ASP A 49 -18.29 -15.49 3.58
N GLU A 50 -18.15 -15.79 2.28
CA GLU A 50 -18.29 -14.85 1.16
C GLU A 50 -17.26 -13.72 1.13
N THR A 51 -16.23 -13.79 1.98
CA THR A 51 -15.07 -12.89 1.88
C THR A 51 -14.05 -13.40 0.87
N THR A 52 -13.10 -12.55 0.50
CA THR A 52 -12.03 -12.91 -0.43
C THR A 52 -10.68 -12.71 0.22
N PHE A 53 -9.85 -13.76 0.17
CA PHE A 53 -8.46 -13.72 0.61
C PHE A 53 -7.55 -13.71 -0.63
N LEU A 54 -6.51 -12.89 -0.62
CA LEU A 54 -5.53 -12.81 -1.70
C LEU A 54 -4.14 -13.11 -1.19
N LEU A 55 -3.50 -14.10 -1.78
CA LEU A 55 -2.08 -14.36 -1.60
C LEU A 55 -1.26 -13.25 -2.28
N THR A 56 -0.08 -12.92 -1.76
CA THR A 56 0.86 -12.06 -2.52
C THR A 56 1.43 -12.78 -3.74
N GLY A 57 1.52 -14.12 -3.69
CA GLY A 57 2.01 -14.98 -4.75
C GLY A 57 2.78 -16.16 -4.18
N ASP A 58 4.10 -16.01 -4.06
CA ASP A 58 4.99 -17.03 -3.49
C ASP A 58 4.92 -17.12 -1.96
N ILE A 59 4.40 -16.08 -1.29
CA ILE A 59 4.21 -16.05 0.18
C ILE A 59 2.75 -16.37 0.50
N PRO A 60 2.47 -17.33 1.41
CA PRO A 60 1.12 -17.78 1.72
C PRO A 60 0.38 -16.87 2.71
N ALA A 61 0.45 -15.55 2.52
CA ALA A 61 -0.19 -14.55 3.36
C ALA A 61 -0.75 -13.39 2.52
N MET A 62 -1.55 -12.54 3.15
CA MET A 62 -2.22 -11.42 2.51
C MET A 62 -1.73 -10.10 3.10
N TRP A 63 -1.03 -9.30 2.28
CA TRP A 63 -0.75 -7.90 2.58
C TRP A 63 -1.96 -7.04 2.22
N LEU A 64 -2.28 -6.06 3.08
CA LEU A 64 -3.37 -5.10 2.80
C LEU A 64 -3.10 -4.27 1.54
N ARG A 65 -1.82 -3.87 1.34
CA ARG A 65 -1.32 -3.20 0.14
C ARG A 65 -1.48 -4.07 -1.10
N ASP A 66 -0.82 -5.23 -1.13
CA ASP A 66 -0.69 -6.07 -2.31
C ASP A 66 -2.05 -6.57 -2.79
N SER A 67 -2.89 -7.04 -1.87
CA SER A 67 -4.24 -7.51 -2.19
C SER A 67 -5.08 -6.42 -2.87
N THR A 68 -4.96 -5.17 -2.43
CA THR A 68 -5.62 -4.03 -3.09
C THR A 68 -5.04 -3.76 -4.47
N ALA A 69 -3.71 -3.66 -4.58
CA ALA A 69 -3.03 -3.33 -5.82
C ALA A 69 -3.28 -4.39 -6.92
N GLN A 70 -3.27 -5.67 -6.54
CA GLN A 70 -3.58 -6.80 -7.42
C GLN A 70 -5.01 -6.73 -7.98
N ILE A 71 -5.98 -6.24 -7.20
CA ILE A 71 -7.40 -6.23 -7.60
C ILE A 71 -7.86 -4.93 -8.27
N ARG A 72 -7.19 -3.81 -8.00
CA ARG A 72 -7.57 -2.49 -8.53
C ARG A 72 -7.84 -2.48 -10.06
N PRO A 73 -7.07 -3.17 -10.92
CA PRO A 73 -7.35 -3.19 -12.36
C PRO A 73 -8.73 -3.78 -12.74
N TYR A 74 -9.29 -4.70 -11.95
CA TYR A 74 -10.59 -5.32 -12.25
C TYR A 74 -11.79 -4.44 -11.92
N LEU A 75 -11.59 -3.27 -11.29
CA LEU A 75 -12.67 -2.29 -11.08
C LEU A 75 -13.31 -1.82 -12.39
N VAL A 76 -12.54 -1.79 -13.50
CA VAL A 76 -13.09 -1.46 -14.82
C VAL A 76 -14.11 -2.48 -15.31
N ILE A 77 -13.98 -3.74 -14.86
CA ILE A 77 -14.87 -4.86 -15.20
C ILE A 77 -16.01 -4.97 -14.19
N ALA A 78 -15.76 -4.68 -12.91
CA ALA A 78 -16.74 -4.75 -11.83
C ALA A 78 -18.01 -3.92 -12.11
N LYS A 79 -17.92 -2.87 -12.93
CA LYS A 79 -19.06 -2.07 -13.37
C LYS A 79 -20.09 -2.87 -14.19
N GLU A 80 -19.62 -3.88 -14.92
CA GLU A 80 -20.41 -4.68 -15.86
C GLU A 80 -20.58 -6.14 -15.39
N ASP A 81 -19.83 -6.55 -14.37
CA ASP A 81 -19.86 -7.91 -13.81
C ASP A 81 -20.10 -7.89 -12.29
N PRO A 82 -21.34 -8.22 -11.84
CA PRO A 82 -21.70 -8.30 -10.42
C PRO A 82 -20.90 -9.31 -9.60
N GLU A 83 -20.40 -10.39 -10.21
CA GLU A 83 -19.60 -11.40 -9.51
C GLU A 83 -18.18 -10.87 -9.23
N ILE A 84 -17.59 -10.13 -10.18
CA ILE A 84 -16.35 -9.41 -9.93
C ILE A 84 -16.57 -8.34 -8.86
N ALA A 85 -17.65 -7.56 -8.91
CA ALA A 85 -17.97 -6.59 -7.86
C ALA A 85 -18.12 -7.26 -6.48
N ALA A 86 -18.80 -8.41 -6.40
CA ALA A 86 -18.96 -9.18 -5.17
C ALA A 86 -17.63 -9.75 -4.65
N MET A 87 -16.72 -10.17 -5.55
CA MET A 87 -15.36 -10.57 -5.21
C MET A 87 -14.58 -9.42 -4.57
N ILE A 88 -14.58 -8.23 -5.20
CA ILE A 88 -13.89 -7.05 -4.67
C ILE A 88 -14.50 -6.62 -3.34
N ARG A 89 -15.84 -6.62 -3.21
CA ARG A 89 -16.52 -6.33 -1.94
C ARG A 89 -16.13 -7.31 -0.83
N GLY A 90 -16.04 -8.60 -1.15
CA GLY A 90 -15.58 -9.62 -0.20
C GLY A 90 -14.13 -9.44 0.22
N LEU A 91 -13.27 -8.91 -0.66
CA LEU A 91 -11.90 -8.53 -0.32
C LEU A 91 -11.89 -7.34 0.65
N VAL A 92 -12.67 -6.30 0.35
CA VAL A 92 -12.81 -5.13 1.25
C VAL A 92 -13.25 -5.57 2.63
N GLU A 93 -14.27 -6.42 2.74
CA GLU A 93 -14.74 -6.93 4.02
C GLU A 93 -13.60 -7.63 4.80
N ARG A 94 -12.85 -8.51 4.14
CA ARG A 94 -11.72 -9.21 4.77
C ARG A 94 -10.63 -8.26 5.24
N GLN A 95 -10.28 -7.26 4.45
CA GLN A 95 -9.29 -6.24 4.82
C GLN A 95 -9.76 -5.43 6.04
N MET A 96 -11.04 -5.04 6.09
CA MET A 96 -11.60 -4.30 7.23
C MET A 96 -11.64 -5.15 8.50
N GLN A 97 -11.91 -6.46 8.38
CA GLN A 97 -11.82 -7.40 9.50
C GLN A 97 -10.39 -7.49 10.06
N PHE A 98 -9.38 -7.53 9.18
CA PHE A 98 -7.98 -7.53 9.59
C PHE A 98 -7.54 -6.22 10.26
N ILE A 99 -7.97 -5.07 9.75
CA ILE A 99 -7.74 -3.77 10.42
C ILE A 99 -8.45 -3.71 11.79
N CYS A 100 -9.62 -4.34 11.92
CA CYS A 100 -10.31 -4.48 13.21
C CYS A 100 -9.56 -5.38 14.19
N LEU A 101 -8.78 -6.34 13.67
CA LEU A 101 -7.99 -7.29 14.45
C LEU A 101 -6.69 -6.66 14.93
N ASP A 102 -5.93 -6.04 14.04
CA ASP A 102 -4.76 -5.24 14.40
C ASP A 102 -4.46 -4.17 13.33
N PRO A 103 -4.69 -2.88 13.62
CA PRO A 103 -4.42 -1.81 12.66
C PRO A 103 -2.94 -1.48 12.49
N TYR A 104 -2.03 -2.12 13.24
CA TYR A 104 -0.58 -1.97 13.08
C TYR A 104 0.06 -3.07 12.22
N ALA A 105 -0.69 -4.10 11.82
CA ALA A 105 -0.16 -5.19 11.01
C ALA A 105 -0.29 -4.93 9.51
N ASN A 106 0.76 -5.25 8.75
CA ASN A 106 0.78 -5.18 7.29
C ASN A 106 0.24 -6.48 6.64
N ALA A 107 0.48 -7.64 7.26
CA ALA A 107 0.23 -8.95 6.67
C ALA A 107 -0.53 -9.93 7.56
N PHE A 108 -1.45 -10.69 6.96
CA PHE A 108 -2.37 -11.58 7.68
C PHE A 108 -2.46 -12.99 7.08
N ASN A 109 -2.73 -13.96 7.95
CA ASN A 109 -2.99 -15.36 7.63
C ASN A 109 -4.45 -15.56 7.17
N GLU A 110 -4.70 -16.61 6.39
CA GLU A 110 -6.06 -17.00 5.97
C GLU A 110 -6.91 -17.50 7.14
N GLU A 111 -6.25 -18.11 8.13
CA GLU A 111 -6.79 -18.69 9.35
C GLU A 111 -5.85 -18.44 10.55
N ALA A 112 -6.33 -18.65 11.77
CA ALA A 112 -5.53 -18.55 13.01
C ALA A 112 -4.56 -19.75 13.14
N ASN A 113 -3.37 -19.65 12.55
CA ASN A 113 -2.42 -20.78 12.47
C ASN A 113 -0.99 -20.46 12.93
N ASP A 114 -0.75 -19.27 13.49
CA ASP A 114 0.58 -18.85 13.97
C ASP A 114 1.69 -18.96 12.89
N ALA A 115 1.32 -18.88 11.61
CA ALA A 115 2.29 -18.82 10.52
C ALA A 115 2.90 -17.42 10.41
N GLY A 116 4.10 -17.33 9.83
CA GLY A 116 4.81 -16.06 9.61
C GLY A 116 5.86 -15.73 10.66
N HIS A 117 6.11 -14.45 10.88
CA HIS A 117 7.23 -13.92 11.67
C HIS A 117 6.93 -13.88 13.18
N GLN A 118 6.49 -15.00 13.75
CA GLN A 118 6.06 -15.09 15.16
C GLN A 118 7.18 -14.85 16.18
N THR A 119 8.44 -14.88 15.75
CA THR A 119 9.61 -14.62 16.60
C THR A 119 9.98 -13.14 16.69
N ASP A 120 9.27 -12.25 15.99
CA ASP A 120 9.48 -10.81 16.13
C ASP A 120 9.11 -10.34 17.54
N ASN A 121 9.88 -9.42 18.08
CA ASN A 121 9.62 -8.82 19.39
C ASN A 121 8.59 -7.68 19.23
N THR A 122 7.34 -8.08 19.04
CA THR A 122 6.16 -7.21 18.94
C THR A 122 4.93 -7.97 19.42
N THR A 123 3.79 -7.29 19.53
CA THR A 123 2.53 -7.95 19.93
C THR A 123 1.97 -8.77 18.77
N MET A 124 2.23 -10.08 18.75
CA MET A 124 1.72 -11.00 17.74
C MET A 124 0.41 -11.68 18.18
N ASN A 125 -0.35 -12.18 17.21
CA ASN A 125 -1.43 -13.12 17.42
C ASN A 125 -1.53 -14.10 16.21
N PRO A 126 -2.29 -15.21 16.31
CA PRO A 126 -2.27 -16.27 15.31
C PRO A 126 -2.70 -15.87 13.89
N TRP A 127 -3.38 -14.74 13.73
CA TRP A 127 -3.83 -14.22 12.44
C TRP A 127 -2.80 -13.33 11.76
N ILE A 128 -1.80 -12.83 12.48
CA ILE A 128 -0.80 -11.91 11.95
C ILE A 128 0.34 -12.71 11.34
N TRP A 129 0.62 -12.51 10.05
CA TRP A 129 1.81 -13.04 9.40
C TRP A 129 3.02 -12.16 9.69
N GLU A 130 2.86 -10.84 9.60
CA GLU A 130 3.88 -9.83 9.91
C GLU A 130 3.21 -8.56 10.47
N ARG A 131 3.90 -7.89 11.39
CA ARG A 131 3.38 -6.71 12.11
C ARG A 131 4.22 -5.46 11.92
N LYS A 132 4.71 -5.23 10.70
CA LYS A 132 5.40 -3.99 10.34
C LYS A 132 4.35 -2.91 10.09
N TYR A 133 4.36 -1.85 10.90
CA TYR A 133 3.38 -0.78 10.77
C TYR A 133 3.74 0.15 9.62
N GLU A 134 2.82 0.21 8.67
CA GLU A 134 2.91 0.96 7.43
C GLU A 134 1.63 1.76 7.25
N ILE A 135 1.73 3.08 7.12
CA ILE A 135 0.56 3.95 6.92
C ILE A 135 -0.25 3.49 5.69
N ASP A 136 0.41 3.07 4.62
CA ASP A 136 -0.25 2.68 3.38
C ASP A 136 -1.08 1.41 3.52
N SER A 137 -0.70 0.49 4.40
CA SER A 137 -1.50 -0.71 4.73
C SER A 137 -2.92 -0.33 5.20
N LEU A 138 -3.08 0.83 5.85
CA LEU A 138 -4.40 1.36 6.22
C LEU A 138 -5.06 2.19 5.11
N CYS A 139 -4.28 2.77 4.19
CA CYS A 139 -4.79 3.56 3.07
C CYS A 139 -5.41 2.70 1.97
N TYR A 140 -4.75 1.59 1.63
CA TYR A 140 -5.13 0.74 0.50
C TYR A 140 -6.57 0.18 0.60
N PRO A 141 -6.99 -0.43 1.73
CA PRO A 141 -8.36 -0.91 1.88
C PRO A 141 -9.42 0.20 1.79
N VAL A 142 -9.12 1.39 2.33
CA VAL A 142 -10.03 2.56 2.21
C VAL A 142 -10.14 3.01 0.76
N GLN A 143 -9.02 3.11 0.03
CA GLN A 143 -9.02 3.42 -1.39
C GLN A 143 -9.85 2.40 -2.18
N LEU A 144 -9.66 1.10 -1.96
CA LEU A 144 -10.41 0.06 -2.68
C LEU A 144 -11.92 0.19 -2.45
N SER A 145 -12.32 0.40 -1.20
CA SER A 145 -13.71 0.58 -0.80
C SER A 145 -14.38 1.75 -1.52
N TYR A 146 -13.67 2.88 -1.59
CA TYR A 146 -14.14 4.08 -2.27
C TYR A 146 -14.18 3.89 -3.80
N LEU A 147 -13.12 3.35 -4.39
CA LEU A 147 -13.05 3.15 -5.84
C LEU A 147 -14.07 2.13 -6.33
N LEU A 148 -14.39 1.09 -5.55
CA LEU A 148 -15.51 0.18 -5.84
C LEU A 148 -16.82 0.97 -5.93
N TYR A 149 -17.12 1.80 -4.93
CA TYR A 149 -18.30 2.66 -4.92
C TYR A 149 -18.34 3.58 -6.16
N LYS A 150 -17.24 4.25 -6.50
CA LYS A 150 -17.21 5.14 -7.68
C LYS A 150 -17.34 4.39 -9.01
N ALA A 151 -16.83 3.16 -9.10
CA ALA A 151 -16.88 2.36 -10.32
C ALA A 151 -18.27 1.74 -10.57
N THR A 152 -18.94 1.26 -9.51
CA THR A 152 -20.13 0.41 -9.64
C THR A 152 -21.40 1.01 -9.01
N GLY A 153 -21.27 1.99 -8.13
CA GLY A 153 -22.34 2.49 -7.27
C GLY A 153 -22.65 1.60 -6.07
N GLU A 154 -21.92 0.49 -5.85
CA GLU A 154 -22.12 -0.38 -4.70
C GLU A 154 -21.69 0.30 -3.39
N THR A 155 -22.53 0.21 -2.37
CA THR A 155 -22.32 0.80 -1.04
C THR A 155 -22.35 -0.23 0.10
N LYS A 156 -22.62 -1.50 -0.20
CA LYS A 156 -22.78 -2.57 0.81
C LYS A 156 -21.53 -2.83 1.64
N GLN A 157 -20.36 -2.45 1.13
CA GLN A 157 -19.08 -2.52 1.84
C GLN A 157 -18.97 -1.50 2.99
N PHE A 158 -19.78 -0.45 3.01
CA PHE A 158 -19.80 0.55 4.09
C PHE A 158 -20.70 0.09 5.25
N ASN A 159 -20.38 -1.08 5.80
CA ASN A 159 -21.12 -1.75 6.87
C ASN A 159 -20.48 -1.51 8.25
N GLU A 160 -20.94 -2.21 9.28
CA GLU A 160 -20.43 -2.09 10.66
C GLU A 160 -18.93 -2.40 10.77
N THR A 161 -18.42 -3.40 10.05
CA THR A 161 -16.99 -3.75 10.03
C THR A 161 -16.18 -2.57 9.48
N PHE A 162 -16.61 -1.99 8.36
CA PHE A 162 -15.95 -0.82 7.76
C PHE A 162 -15.93 0.36 8.74
N HIS A 163 -17.06 0.64 9.40
CA HIS A 163 -17.13 1.72 10.39
C HIS A 163 -16.18 1.53 11.56
N LYS A 164 -16.06 0.30 12.07
CA LYS A 164 -15.14 -0.04 13.14
C LYS A 164 -13.69 0.10 12.68
N ALA A 165 -13.35 -0.41 11.49
CA ALA A 165 -12.02 -0.30 10.91
C ALA A 165 -11.61 1.16 10.71
N VAL A 166 -12.48 2.02 10.16
CA VAL A 166 -12.20 3.46 10.01
C VAL A 166 -11.93 4.12 11.36
N LYS A 167 -12.73 3.82 12.40
CA LYS A 167 -12.48 4.36 13.73
C LYS A 167 -11.12 3.94 14.29
N ASN A 168 -10.70 2.70 14.05
CA ASN A 168 -9.37 2.22 14.42
C ASN A 168 -8.26 2.94 13.66
N ILE A 169 -8.41 3.12 12.34
CA ILE A 169 -7.45 3.86 11.49
C ILE A 169 -7.26 5.28 12.01
N LEU A 170 -8.34 6.01 12.24
CA LEU A 170 -8.27 7.39 12.75
C LEU A 170 -7.58 7.44 14.11
N THR A 171 -7.86 6.48 15.00
CA THR A 171 -7.23 6.41 16.32
C THR A 171 -5.73 6.14 16.21
N VAL A 172 -5.31 5.20 15.36
CA VAL A 172 -3.89 4.94 15.11
C VAL A 172 -3.24 6.20 14.56
N TRP A 173 -3.78 6.81 13.50
CA TRP A 173 -3.14 7.97 12.91
C TRP A 173 -3.04 9.17 13.85
N GLU A 174 -4.04 9.41 14.70
CA GLU A 174 -4.01 10.43 15.76
C GLU A 174 -2.96 10.13 16.83
N VAL A 175 -2.84 8.87 17.29
CA VAL A 175 -1.79 8.45 18.24
C VAL A 175 -0.41 8.64 17.61
N GLU A 176 -0.25 8.20 16.36
CA GLU A 176 1.01 8.24 15.64
C GLU A 176 1.41 9.65 15.15
N GLN A 177 0.57 10.68 15.32
CA GLN A 177 1.03 12.07 15.23
C GLN A 177 2.01 12.42 16.37
N ARG A 178 1.93 11.69 17.48
CA ARG A 178 2.82 11.79 18.65
C ARG A 178 3.31 10.39 19.04
N HIS A 179 4.19 9.84 18.19
CA HIS A 179 4.73 8.48 18.35
C HIS A 179 5.35 8.22 19.73
N GLU A 180 5.81 9.26 20.44
CA GLU A 180 6.28 9.15 21.83
C GLU A 180 5.24 8.56 22.80
N ASN A 181 3.95 8.66 22.46
CA ASN A 181 2.82 8.08 23.21
C ASN A 181 2.34 6.74 22.65
N SER A 182 2.94 6.26 21.55
CA SER A 182 2.48 5.07 20.86
C SER A 182 2.76 3.81 21.68
N PRO A 183 1.80 2.87 21.75
CA PRO A 183 2.05 1.55 22.30
C PRO A 183 2.84 0.66 21.33
N TYR A 184 2.97 1.03 20.05
CA TYR A 184 3.66 0.21 19.05
C TYR A 184 5.16 0.14 19.33
N THR A 185 5.70 -1.07 19.24
CA THR A 185 7.13 -1.36 19.21
C THR A 185 7.37 -2.55 18.30
N PHE A 186 8.51 -2.56 17.63
CA PHE A 186 8.91 -3.68 16.79
C PHE A 186 10.44 -3.84 16.77
N THR A 187 10.95 -5.00 17.15
CA THR A 187 12.31 -5.40 16.79
C THR A 187 12.34 -6.82 16.24
N ARG A 188 13.31 -7.10 15.37
CA ARG A 188 13.57 -8.41 14.79
C ARG A 188 15.05 -8.76 15.01
N ASP A 189 15.33 -10.00 15.39
CA ASP A 189 16.71 -10.50 15.42
C ASP A 189 17.17 -10.77 13.98
N THR A 190 17.94 -9.84 13.43
CA THR A 190 18.35 -9.85 12.02
C THR A 190 19.66 -9.10 11.82
N SER A 191 20.41 -9.48 10.78
CA SER A 191 21.58 -8.74 10.31
C SER A 191 21.22 -7.62 9.33
N ARG A 192 19.97 -7.58 8.83
CA ARG A 192 19.46 -6.54 7.94
C ARG A 192 18.79 -5.45 8.74
N MET A 193 19.44 -4.29 8.89
CA MET A 193 18.94 -3.21 9.75
C MET A 193 17.64 -2.59 9.25
N GLU A 194 17.34 -2.72 7.96
CA GLU A 194 16.07 -2.30 7.37
C GLU A 194 14.88 -3.18 7.80
N ASP A 195 15.13 -4.34 8.41
CA ASP A 195 14.07 -5.25 8.89
C ASP A 195 13.72 -5.06 10.37
N THR A 196 14.31 -4.09 11.07
CA THR A 196 14.06 -3.84 12.50
C THR A 196 14.04 -2.35 12.82
N LEU A 197 13.34 -1.94 13.88
CA LEU A 197 13.37 -0.55 14.34
C LEU A 197 14.46 -0.34 15.39
N LEU A 198 15.09 0.83 15.33
CA LEU A 198 16.08 1.29 16.32
C LEU A 198 15.39 1.72 17.64
N GLU A 199 16.20 2.15 18.61
CA GLU A 199 15.73 2.72 19.89
C GLU A 199 14.71 1.83 20.61
N ASP A 200 15.12 0.58 20.90
CA ASP A 200 14.27 -0.44 21.56
C ASP A 200 12.92 -0.67 20.83
N GLY A 201 12.94 -0.55 19.50
CA GLY A 201 11.79 -0.82 18.65
C GLY A 201 10.84 0.36 18.45
N LYS A 202 11.22 1.57 18.89
CA LYS A 202 10.46 2.83 18.70
C LYS A 202 10.85 3.59 17.43
N GLY A 203 11.90 3.16 16.74
CA GLY A 203 12.42 3.88 15.57
C GLY A 203 13.14 5.17 15.95
N THR A 204 13.55 5.94 14.94
CA THR A 204 14.30 7.18 15.16
C THR A 204 13.44 8.26 15.80
N LYS A 205 14.06 9.15 16.58
CA LYS A 205 13.35 10.25 17.27
C LYS A 205 12.70 11.20 16.27
N VAL A 206 11.49 11.65 16.60
CA VAL A 206 10.72 12.60 15.79
C VAL A 206 10.24 13.79 16.63
N GLY A 207 10.06 14.94 15.98
CA GLY A 207 9.41 16.13 16.52
C GLY A 207 8.02 16.32 15.89
N TYR A 208 7.05 16.80 16.66
CA TYR A 208 5.67 16.92 16.18
C TYR A 208 5.56 17.79 14.91
N THR A 209 5.01 17.22 13.83
CA THR A 209 4.77 17.92 12.55
C THR A 209 3.28 18.02 12.19
N GLY A 210 2.41 17.27 12.86
CA GLY A 210 1.03 17.05 12.44
C GLY A 210 0.85 15.93 11.42
N MET A 211 1.92 15.45 10.77
CA MET A 211 1.90 14.18 10.03
C MET A 211 1.80 13.00 10.98
N THR A 212 1.38 11.85 10.47
CA THR A 212 1.35 10.59 11.22
C THR A 212 2.61 9.77 10.93
N TRP A 213 3.16 9.14 11.97
CA TRP A 213 4.39 8.35 11.92
C TRP A 213 4.18 7.02 11.16
N SER A 214 5.24 6.51 10.52
CA SER A 214 5.31 5.18 9.91
C SER A 214 6.57 4.48 10.42
N GLY A 215 6.45 3.21 10.81
CA GLY A 215 7.63 2.41 11.17
C GLY A 215 8.36 1.93 9.92
N PHE A 216 7.59 1.48 8.93
CA PHE A 216 8.10 0.89 7.71
C PHE A 216 7.50 1.57 6.47
N ARG A 217 8.20 1.42 5.37
CA ARG A 217 7.84 1.87 4.02
C ARG A 217 6.97 0.81 3.34
N PRO A 218 6.37 1.11 2.17
CA PRO A 218 5.66 0.12 1.37
C PRO A 218 6.56 -0.98 0.78
N SER A 219 7.89 -0.87 0.96
CA SER A 219 8.88 -1.91 0.68
C SER A 219 9.13 -2.86 1.86
N ASP A 220 8.39 -2.71 2.96
CA ASP A 220 8.59 -3.35 4.26
C ASP A 220 9.93 -2.96 4.93
N ASP A 221 10.66 -1.98 4.41
CA ASP A 221 11.91 -1.47 4.98
C ASP A 221 11.66 -0.38 6.02
N ALA A 222 12.42 -0.39 7.12
CA ALA A 222 12.32 0.59 8.19
C ALA A 222 12.53 2.03 7.66
N CYS A 223 11.69 2.96 8.11
CA CYS A 223 11.84 4.37 7.76
C CYS A 223 13.11 4.93 8.41
N GLN A 224 13.88 5.74 7.68
CA GLN A 224 15.03 6.44 8.26
C GLN A 224 14.56 7.57 9.17
N PHE A 225 13.56 8.33 8.70
CA PHE A 225 12.84 9.29 9.52
C PHE A 225 11.34 8.96 9.52
N GLY A 226 10.71 9.07 10.69
CA GLY A 226 9.39 8.49 10.92
C GLY A 226 8.22 9.12 10.16
N TYR A 227 8.35 10.35 9.63
CA TYR A 227 7.30 10.93 8.79
C TYR A 227 7.58 10.66 7.31
N LEU A 228 7.14 9.50 6.86
CA LEU A 228 7.17 9.10 5.46
C LEU A 228 6.17 9.93 4.65
N VAL A 229 6.70 10.88 3.88
CA VAL A 229 5.94 11.90 3.15
C VAL A 229 4.95 11.28 2.15
N PRO A 230 5.34 10.36 1.24
CA PRO A 230 4.39 9.82 0.25
C PRO A 230 3.25 9.02 0.89
N SER A 231 3.47 8.33 2.02
CA SER A 231 2.38 7.65 2.73
C SER A 231 1.46 8.63 3.46
N ASN A 232 1.98 9.74 3.98
CA ASN A 232 1.15 10.82 4.52
C ASN A 232 0.33 11.52 3.42
N MET A 233 0.91 11.71 2.22
CA MET A 233 0.16 12.18 1.04
C MET A 233 -1.02 11.24 0.73
N PHE A 234 -0.78 9.92 0.76
CA PHE A 234 -1.84 8.94 0.53
C PHE A 234 -2.91 8.98 1.64
N ALA A 235 -2.52 9.13 2.90
CA ALA A 235 -3.43 9.29 4.03
C ALA A 235 -4.38 10.49 3.82
N VAL A 236 -3.88 11.65 3.37
CA VAL A 236 -4.71 12.82 3.06
C VAL A 236 -5.76 12.51 1.99
N VAL A 237 -5.37 11.78 0.93
CA VAL A 237 -6.29 11.40 -0.15
C VAL A 237 -7.42 10.53 0.41
N VAL A 238 -7.09 9.47 1.14
CA VAL A 238 -8.10 8.52 1.61
C VAL A 238 -8.96 9.10 2.74
N LEU A 239 -8.45 10.04 3.54
CA LEU A 239 -9.29 10.83 4.45
C LEU A 239 -10.32 11.66 3.68
N GLY A 240 -9.96 12.23 2.53
CA GLY A 240 -10.93 12.87 1.65
C GLY A 240 -11.98 11.91 1.07
N TYR A 241 -11.62 10.66 0.80
CA TYR A 241 -12.59 9.63 0.41
C TYR A 241 -13.54 9.27 1.55
N LEU A 242 -13.03 9.17 2.79
CA LEU A 242 -13.86 8.93 3.96
C LEU A 242 -14.81 10.09 4.21
N GLU A 243 -14.35 11.33 4.09
CA GLU A 243 -15.19 12.52 4.18
C GLU A 243 -16.41 12.42 3.24
N ASP A 244 -16.20 12.17 1.94
CA ASP A 244 -17.28 12.00 0.95
C ASP A 244 -18.25 10.86 1.35
N VAL A 245 -17.73 9.70 1.75
CA VAL A 245 -18.56 8.55 2.18
C VAL A 245 -19.41 8.90 3.41
N TYR A 246 -18.81 9.54 4.41
CA TYR A 246 -19.50 9.83 5.67
C TYR A 246 -20.43 11.04 5.58
N GLU A 247 -20.22 11.95 4.64
CA GLU A 247 -21.17 13.03 4.36
C GLU A 247 -22.37 12.55 3.53
N THR A 248 -22.13 11.72 2.51
CA THR A 248 -23.15 11.42 1.50
C THR A 248 -23.93 10.13 1.75
N ILE A 249 -23.26 9.08 2.24
CA ILE A 249 -23.84 7.73 2.37
C ILE A 249 -24.28 7.48 3.80
N THR A 250 -23.34 7.54 4.75
CA THR A 250 -23.57 7.05 6.12
C THR A 250 -24.03 8.16 7.07
N LYS A 251 -23.75 9.42 6.74
CA LYS A 251 -24.25 10.64 7.40
C LYS A 251 -23.88 10.74 8.89
N ASP A 252 -22.62 10.51 9.22
CA ASP A 252 -22.07 10.68 10.57
C ASP A 252 -21.28 12.00 10.69
N ALA A 253 -21.98 13.08 11.05
CA ALA A 253 -21.39 14.41 11.14
C ALA A 253 -20.25 14.51 12.17
N ALA A 254 -20.29 13.71 13.24
CA ALA A 254 -19.23 13.72 14.25
C ALA A 254 -17.95 13.10 13.68
N LEU A 255 -18.07 11.99 12.95
CA LEU A 255 -16.92 11.37 12.32
C LEU A 255 -16.36 12.20 11.16
N VAL A 256 -17.22 12.84 10.36
CA VAL A 256 -16.78 13.79 9.32
C VAL A 256 -15.86 14.87 9.90
N LYS A 257 -16.27 15.49 11.01
CA LYS A 257 -15.44 16.52 11.66
C LYS A 257 -14.08 15.97 12.13
N ARG A 258 -14.06 14.75 12.68
CA ARG A 258 -12.82 14.08 13.09
C ARG A 258 -11.90 13.83 11.89
N ILE A 259 -12.46 13.33 10.79
CA ILE A 259 -11.75 13.07 9.53
C ILE A 259 -11.16 14.36 8.97
N GLN A 260 -11.97 15.42 8.85
CA GLN A 260 -11.54 16.74 8.35
C GLN A 260 -10.39 17.32 9.19
N THR A 261 -10.54 17.30 10.52
CA THR A 261 -9.51 17.82 11.43
C THR A 261 -8.18 17.08 11.24
N LEU A 262 -8.21 15.74 11.19
CA LEU A 262 -7.00 14.94 10.99
C LEU A 262 -6.38 15.19 9.61
N ARG A 263 -7.20 15.24 8.57
CA ARG A 263 -6.78 15.50 7.18
C ARG A 263 -6.08 16.84 7.04
N GLU A 264 -6.69 17.91 7.57
CA GLU A 264 -6.12 19.26 7.55
C GLU A 264 -4.80 19.32 8.33
N THR A 265 -4.73 18.64 9.47
CA THR A 265 -3.51 18.60 10.30
C THR A 265 -2.36 17.90 9.56
N ILE A 266 -2.62 16.74 8.96
CA ILE A 266 -1.60 16.02 8.18
C ILE A 266 -1.20 16.84 6.94
N GLN A 267 -2.16 17.41 6.22
CA GLN A 267 -1.88 18.26 5.06
C GLN A 267 -0.99 19.45 5.44
N SER A 268 -1.31 20.15 6.52
CA SER A 268 -0.49 21.27 7.00
C SER A 268 0.92 20.82 7.41
N GLY A 269 1.04 19.61 7.97
CA GLY A 269 2.32 19.00 8.29
C GLY A 269 3.17 18.72 7.05
N ILE A 270 2.58 18.17 5.99
CA ILE A 270 3.26 17.95 4.70
C ILE A 270 3.70 19.29 4.10
N GLU A 271 2.85 20.30 4.09
CA GLU A 271 3.19 21.61 3.51
C GLU A 271 4.33 22.32 4.25
N THR A 272 4.38 22.17 5.58
CA THR A 272 5.36 22.85 6.44
C THR A 272 6.67 22.09 6.53
N HIS A 273 6.61 20.76 6.63
CA HIS A 273 7.77 19.92 6.95
C HIS A 273 8.14 18.94 5.84
N GLY A 274 7.23 18.58 4.94
CA GLY A 274 7.44 17.56 3.90
C GLY A 274 8.27 18.01 2.71
N LYS A 275 8.83 19.23 2.73
CA LYS A 275 9.63 19.80 1.63
C LYS A 275 11.06 20.07 2.08
N THR A 276 12.01 19.89 1.17
CA THR A 276 13.43 20.16 1.38
C THR A 276 14.03 20.84 0.14
N LYS A 277 15.34 21.05 0.16
CA LYS A 277 16.09 21.63 -0.96
C LYS A 277 16.88 20.54 -1.69
N SER A 278 16.78 20.52 -3.02
CA SER A 278 17.71 19.76 -3.86
C SER A 278 19.13 20.32 -3.74
N GLN A 279 20.13 19.61 -4.26
CA GLN A 279 21.51 20.12 -4.32
C GLN A 279 21.59 21.50 -5.01
N ASP A 280 20.84 21.68 -6.11
CA ASP A 280 20.75 22.96 -6.83
C ASP A 280 19.84 24.02 -6.17
N GLY A 281 19.37 23.79 -4.93
CA GLY A 281 18.55 24.75 -4.18
C GLY A 281 17.07 24.85 -4.57
N LYS A 282 16.56 23.98 -5.45
CA LYS A 282 15.14 23.91 -5.78
C LYS A 282 14.34 23.33 -4.62
N THR A 283 13.13 23.84 -4.38
CA THR A 283 12.20 23.22 -3.42
C THR A 283 11.65 21.93 -4.03
N ILE A 284 11.77 20.83 -3.30
CA ILE A 284 11.27 19.51 -3.67
C ILE A 284 10.59 18.86 -2.46
N PHE A 285 9.80 17.81 -2.67
CA PHE A 285 9.36 16.96 -1.57
C PHE A 285 10.53 16.11 -1.06
N ALA A 286 10.63 16.00 0.27
CA ALA A 286 11.47 14.99 0.89
C ALA A 286 10.75 13.63 0.87
N TYR A 287 11.49 12.53 0.91
CA TYR A 287 10.89 11.20 1.02
C TYR A 287 10.45 10.94 2.46
N GLU A 288 11.33 11.22 3.42
CA GLU A 288 11.06 11.13 4.85
C GLU A 288 11.60 12.35 5.57
N VAL A 289 10.93 12.76 6.64
CA VAL A 289 11.37 13.83 7.54
C VAL A 289 11.15 13.46 9.00
N ASP A 290 11.91 14.07 9.91
CA ASP A 290 11.80 13.79 11.36
C ASP A 290 11.08 14.90 12.14
N GLY A 291 10.82 16.07 11.55
CA GLY A 291 10.28 17.23 12.26
C GLY A 291 11.29 17.95 13.17
N LEU A 292 12.55 17.53 13.18
CA LEU A 292 13.69 18.09 13.90
C LEU A 292 14.74 18.72 12.96
N GLY A 293 14.53 18.62 11.65
CA GLY A 293 15.39 19.19 10.60
C GLY A 293 16.06 18.14 9.72
N GLY A 294 15.93 16.85 10.04
CA GLY A 294 16.32 15.74 9.19
C GLY A 294 15.34 15.54 8.04
N SER A 295 15.88 15.31 6.85
CA SER A 295 15.12 14.99 5.64
C SER A 295 15.93 14.07 4.72
N SER A 296 15.27 13.15 4.01
CA SER A 296 15.90 12.33 2.97
C SER A 296 15.45 12.78 1.56
N VAL A 297 16.41 12.81 0.63
CA VAL A 297 16.18 13.06 -0.81
C VAL A 297 16.41 11.75 -1.54
N MET A 298 15.34 10.96 -1.67
CA MET A 298 15.33 9.67 -2.35
C MET A 298 13.92 9.38 -2.87
N ASP A 299 13.73 8.24 -3.53
CA ASP A 299 12.41 7.64 -3.72
C ASP A 299 12.58 6.12 -3.70
N ASP A 300 11.47 5.43 -3.45
CA ASP A 300 11.39 3.97 -3.51
C ASP A 300 10.44 3.55 -4.64
N SER A 301 10.60 2.34 -5.15
CA SER A 301 9.78 1.85 -6.25
C SER A 301 8.36 1.46 -5.80
N ASN A 302 8.21 1.11 -4.52
CA ASN A 302 6.95 0.69 -3.95
C ASN A 302 6.01 1.89 -3.77
N VAL A 303 4.74 1.69 -4.10
CA VAL A 303 3.69 2.72 -3.99
C VAL A 303 3.05 2.62 -2.60
N PRO A 304 2.79 3.73 -1.88
CA PRO A 304 3.03 5.13 -2.23
C PRO A 304 4.50 5.55 -2.27
N SER A 305 4.83 6.33 -3.30
CA SER A 305 6.14 6.93 -3.59
C SER A 305 5.97 8.37 -4.02
N LEU A 306 7.03 9.18 -4.01
CA LEU A 306 6.93 10.57 -4.48
C LEU A 306 6.55 10.63 -5.95
N LEU A 307 7.09 9.73 -6.78
CA LEU A 307 6.72 9.62 -8.19
C LEU A 307 5.24 9.28 -8.42
N SER A 308 4.63 8.51 -7.51
CA SER A 308 3.24 8.05 -7.62
C SER A 308 2.21 8.99 -6.99
N ALA A 309 2.61 10.14 -6.44
CA ALA A 309 1.70 11.12 -5.85
C ALA A 309 0.55 11.55 -6.79
N PRO A 310 0.75 11.80 -8.11
CA PRO A 310 -0.37 12.04 -9.02
C PRO A 310 -1.23 10.81 -9.32
N TYR A 311 -0.62 9.62 -9.37
CA TYR A 311 -1.36 8.37 -9.57
C TYR A 311 -2.32 8.07 -8.41
N LEU A 312 -1.93 8.46 -7.19
CA LEU A 312 -2.76 8.35 -5.99
C LEU A 312 -3.80 9.49 -5.89
N GLY A 313 -3.67 10.54 -6.70
CA GLY A 313 -4.58 11.69 -6.71
C GLY A 313 -4.24 12.77 -5.68
N TYR A 314 -3.02 12.77 -5.13
CA TYR A 314 -2.60 13.80 -4.16
C TYR A 314 -2.21 15.12 -4.83
N LEU A 315 -1.46 15.04 -5.93
CA LEU A 315 -1.01 16.22 -6.70
C LEU A 315 -1.45 16.15 -8.15
N SER A 316 -1.53 17.33 -8.78
CA SER A 316 -1.59 17.42 -10.24
C SER A 316 -0.29 16.88 -10.84
N PRO A 317 -0.32 16.16 -11.97
CA PRO A 317 0.90 15.78 -12.69
C PRO A 317 1.70 17.01 -13.20
N ASN A 318 1.08 18.20 -13.19
CA ASN A 318 1.71 19.47 -13.56
C ASN A 318 2.05 20.34 -12.34
N ASP A 319 1.95 19.83 -11.11
CA ASP A 319 2.37 20.58 -9.91
C ASP A 319 3.87 20.91 -9.99
N GLU A 320 4.23 22.18 -9.76
CA GLU A 320 5.61 22.65 -9.94
C GLU A 320 6.59 21.96 -8.97
N THR A 321 6.16 21.72 -7.73
CA THR A 321 6.99 21.04 -6.72
C THR A 321 7.15 19.57 -7.08
N TYR A 322 6.09 18.90 -7.53
CA TYR A 322 6.14 17.54 -8.05
C TYR A 322 7.08 17.44 -9.25
N LEU A 323 6.97 18.33 -10.23
CA LEU A 323 7.83 18.31 -11.42
C LEU A 323 9.30 18.53 -11.06
N ALA A 324 9.60 19.45 -10.15
CA ALA A 324 10.96 19.64 -9.63
C ALA A 324 11.47 18.38 -8.90
N THR A 325 10.62 17.77 -8.06
CA THR A 325 10.93 16.53 -7.34
C THR A 325 11.22 15.40 -8.33
N ARG A 326 10.32 15.16 -9.29
CA ARG A 326 10.46 14.15 -10.34
C ARG A 326 11.72 14.35 -11.17
N GLN A 327 12.08 15.60 -11.50
CA GLN A 327 13.33 15.88 -12.22
C GLN A 327 14.56 15.45 -11.42
N VAL A 328 14.58 15.72 -10.12
CA VAL A 328 15.68 15.33 -9.22
C VAL A 328 15.74 13.80 -9.09
N LEU A 329 14.60 13.14 -8.84
CA LEU A 329 14.52 11.69 -8.66
C LEU A 329 14.94 10.89 -9.91
N LEU A 330 14.69 11.44 -11.11
CA LEU A 330 15.05 10.83 -12.38
C LEU A 330 16.39 11.36 -12.95
N SER A 331 17.17 12.09 -12.16
CA SER A 331 18.53 12.47 -12.51
C SER A 331 19.48 11.27 -12.45
N GLU A 332 20.61 11.31 -13.17
CA GLU A 332 21.58 10.20 -13.16
C GLU A 332 22.12 9.89 -11.75
N GLU A 333 22.25 10.91 -10.91
CA GLU A 333 22.78 10.80 -9.55
C GLU A 333 21.88 9.92 -8.65
N ILE A 334 20.56 10.14 -8.70
CA ILE A 334 19.59 9.32 -7.94
C ILE A 334 19.28 8.02 -8.68
N LEU A 335 19.32 7.99 -10.02
CA LEU A 335 19.11 6.77 -10.79
C LEU A 335 20.21 5.73 -10.57
N ILE A 336 21.42 6.10 -10.14
CA ILE A 336 22.43 5.12 -9.70
C ILE A 336 21.92 4.37 -8.47
N PHE A 337 21.34 5.08 -7.50
CA PHE A 337 20.72 4.48 -6.32
C PHE A 337 19.52 3.59 -6.70
N ILE A 338 18.67 4.04 -7.63
CA ILE A 338 17.54 3.23 -8.13
C ILE A 338 18.03 2.00 -8.92
N LYS A 339 19.06 2.13 -9.75
CA LYS A 339 19.67 0.99 -10.47
C LYS A 339 20.29 -0.02 -9.50
N GLU A 340 20.88 0.43 -8.40
CA GLU A 340 21.37 -0.44 -7.35
C GLU A 340 20.25 -1.11 -6.57
N SER A 341 19.15 -0.40 -6.26
CA SER A 341 17.95 -0.97 -5.64
C SER A 341 17.29 -2.03 -6.54
N LEU A 342 17.05 -1.71 -7.82
CA LEU A 342 16.55 -2.65 -8.82
C LEU A 342 17.46 -3.87 -8.98
N ARG A 343 18.79 -3.70 -8.91
CA ARG A 343 19.73 -4.84 -8.89
C ARG A 343 19.59 -5.68 -7.63
N LYS A 344 19.36 -5.07 -6.47
CA LYS A 344 19.14 -5.79 -5.21
C LYS A 344 17.83 -6.59 -5.26
N GLU A 345 16.72 -5.98 -5.69
CA GLU A 345 15.44 -6.67 -5.85
C GLU A 345 15.52 -7.79 -6.89
N LEU A 346 16.12 -7.52 -8.06
CA LEU A 346 16.34 -8.54 -9.08
C LEU A 346 17.24 -9.67 -8.56
N ALA A 347 18.25 -9.36 -7.74
CA ALA A 347 19.11 -10.36 -7.12
C ALA A 347 18.36 -11.19 -6.06
N VAL A 348 17.48 -10.59 -5.27
CA VAL A 348 16.61 -11.30 -4.31
C VAL A 348 15.64 -12.21 -5.06
N HIS A 349 15.00 -11.70 -6.12
CA HIS A 349 14.08 -12.47 -6.96
C HIS A 349 14.81 -13.63 -7.67
N ILE A 350 15.98 -13.38 -8.27
CA ILE A 350 16.82 -14.44 -8.87
C ILE A 350 17.26 -15.46 -7.82
N ARG A 351 17.65 -15.04 -6.62
CA ARG A 351 17.99 -15.97 -5.53
C ARG A 351 16.77 -16.82 -5.12
N ARG A 352 15.58 -16.23 -5.00
CA ARG A 352 14.34 -16.97 -4.72
C ARG A 352 14.03 -17.98 -5.83
N LEU A 353 14.21 -17.61 -7.10
CA LEU A 353 14.02 -18.51 -8.24
C LEU A 353 15.06 -19.65 -8.27
N ILE A 354 16.30 -19.40 -7.86
CA ILE A 354 17.35 -20.43 -7.73
C ILE A 354 17.01 -21.39 -6.58
N ILE A 355 16.62 -20.86 -5.41
CA ILE A 355 16.31 -21.66 -4.21
C ILE A 355 15.06 -22.52 -4.42
N SER A 356 14.03 -21.98 -5.08
CA SER A 356 12.81 -22.72 -5.44
C SER A 356 13.00 -23.71 -6.60
N GLY A 357 14.21 -23.81 -7.17
CA GLY A 357 14.52 -24.70 -8.29
C GLY A 357 13.91 -24.29 -9.63
N GLN A 358 13.25 -23.13 -9.70
CA GLN A 358 12.64 -22.57 -10.91
C GLN A 358 13.68 -21.98 -11.87
N LEU A 359 14.85 -21.58 -11.37
CA LEU A 359 16.02 -21.22 -12.17
C LEU A 359 17.15 -22.25 -11.97
N ARG A 360 17.47 -23.03 -13.01
CA ARG A 360 18.72 -23.82 -13.07
C ARG A 360 19.77 -23.03 -13.86
N LEU A 361 20.73 -22.44 -13.16
CA LEU A 361 21.91 -21.87 -13.79
C LEU A 361 22.73 -22.99 -14.44
N ARG A 362 22.64 -23.12 -15.77
CA ARG A 362 23.62 -23.87 -16.54
C ARG A 362 24.87 -23.00 -16.65
N TRP A 363 25.85 -23.24 -15.78
CA TRP A 363 27.20 -22.76 -16.00
C TRP A 363 27.73 -23.43 -17.28
N ARG A 364 27.90 -22.65 -18.35
CA ARG A 364 28.85 -23.03 -19.40
C ARG A 364 30.21 -22.57 -18.89
N ALA A 365 31.10 -23.54 -18.65
CA ALA A 365 32.51 -23.30 -18.37
C ALA A 365 33.21 -22.64 -19.56
#